data_AF-D7I9V0-F1
#
_entry.id   AF-D7I9V0-F1
#
_cell.length_a   1.000
_cell.length_b   1.000
_cell.length_c   1.000
_cell.angle_alpha   90.00
_cell.angle_beta   90.00
_cell.angle_gamma   90.00
#
_symmetry.space_group_name_H-M   'P 1'
#
loop_
_entity.id
_entity.type
_entity.pdbx_description
1 polymer ?
#
loop_
_entity_poly.entity_id
_entity_poly.type
_entity_poly.pdbx_seq_one_letter_code
_entity_poly.pdbx_strand_id
1 'polypeptide(L)'
;MAATKIFNLWAKRSPEWETKYEDTLLKAFCDYGKGSTSYQETRAKLFGAGYELYILAFFIGLYHGQTKDLVADKAKRKDFGWAIENWGTAEARGGRKQYGQIREYMFMALVARTEIDWIALDKGDITPRKVVDLLIDKMEKYANFGFDFMQDKLEDNPDYFYKETAFLQVFLNFMRSSTSENAAAAAEEEEEEEGEAESLD
;
A
#
# COMPACT_ATOMS: atom_id res chain seq x y z
N MET A 1 11.48 -20.97 -8.80
CA MET A 1 10.77 -20.88 -10.11
C MET A 1 9.29 -20.54 -9.98
N ALA A 2 8.52 -21.13 -9.05
CA ALA A 2 7.10 -20.81 -8.87
C ALA A 2 6.84 -19.36 -8.40
N ALA A 3 7.59 -18.85 -7.43
CA ALA A 3 7.46 -17.48 -6.93
C ALA A 3 7.66 -16.40 -8.03
N THR A 4 8.68 -16.57 -8.89
CA THR A 4 8.92 -15.69 -10.05
C THR A 4 7.73 -15.69 -11.02
N LYS A 5 7.05 -16.84 -11.17
CA LYS A 5 5.87 -16.96 -12.02
C LYS A 5 4.65 -16.24 -11.40
N ILE A 6 4.47 -16.32 -10.08
CA ILE A 6 3.37 -15.64 -9.38
C ILE A 6 3.57 -14.13 -9.39
N PHE A 7 4.79 -13.65 -9.12
CA PHE A 7 5.13 -12.22 -9.23
C PHE A 7 4.77 -11.65 -10.60
N ASN A 8 5.20 -12.31 -11.68
CA ASN A 8 4.90 -11.88 -13.05
C ASN A 8 3.39 -11.89 -13.36
N LEU A 9 2.63 -12.82 -12.79
CA LEU A 9 1.17 -12.86 -12.97
C LEU A 9 0.46 -11.77 -12.16
N TRP A 10 0.92 -11.50 -10.95
CA TRP A 10 0.43 -10.42 -10.10
C TRP A 10 0.74 -9.05 -10.71
N ALA A 11 1.97 -8.85 -11.21
CA ALA A 11 2.40 -7.58 -11.77
C ALA A 11 1.61 -7.17 -13.02
N LYS A 12 1.03 -8.13 -13.75
CA LYS A 12 0.15 -7.87 -14.92
C LYS A 12 -1.24 -7.38 -14.55
N ARG A 13 -1.61 -7.36 -13.27
CA ARG A 13 -2.93 -6.92 -12.81
C ARG A 13 -2.98 -5.40 -12.73
N SER A 14 -4.20 -4.86 -12.82
CA SER A 14 -4.50 -3.48 -12.44
C SER A 14 -5.47 -3.54 -11.27
N PRO A 15 -5.09 -3.05 -10.08
CA PRO A 15 -5.94 -3.08 -8.90
C PRO A 15 -7.03 -1.99 -8.95
N GLU A 16 -8.13 -2.28 -8.29
CA GLU A 16 -9.27 -1.38 -8.14
C GLU A 16 -9.14 -0.46 -6.91
N TRP A 17 -9.81 0.69 -6.96
CA TRP A 17 -9.98 1.65 -5.86
C TRP A 17 -11.37 2.31 -5.95
N GLU A 18 -11.88 2.86 -4.85
CA GLU A 18 -13.23 3.44 -4.80
C GLU A 18 -13.28 4.86 -5.36
N THR A 19 -14.25 5.14 -6.24
CA THR A 19 -14.37 6.44 -6.93
C THR A 19 -14.59 7.63 -6.01
N LYS A 20 -15.04 7.41 -4.76
CA LYS A 20 -15.24 8.48 -3.77
C LYS A 20 -13.94 9.25 -3.45
N TYR A 21 -12.77 8.62 -3.62
CA TYR A 21 -11.46 9.25 -3.38
C TYR A 21 -10.95 10.06 -4.59
N GLU A 22 -11.65 10.01 -5.72
CA GLU A 22 -11.14 10.59 -6.97
C GLU A 22 -10.93 12.09 -6.86
N ASP A 23 -11.93 12.81 -6.35
CA ASP A 23 -11.89 14.27 -6.30
C ASP A 23 -11.08 14.79 -5.11
N THR A 24 -11.22 14.14 -3.94
CA THR A 24 -10.62 14.57 -2.67
C THR A 24 -9.13 14.22 -2.55
N LEU A 25 -8.71 13.10 -3.14
CA LEU A 25 -7.34 12.60 -3.01
C LEU A 25 -6.60 12.58 -4.36
N LEU A 26 -7.10 11.82 -5.35
CA LEU A 26 -6.35 11.63 -6.60
C LEU A 26 -6.22 12.91 -7.41
N LYS A 27 -7.31 13.64 -7.66
CA LYS A 27 -7.26 14.91 -8.41
C LYS A 27 -6.62 16.03 -7.61
N ALA A 28 -6.65 15.96 -6.28
CA ALA A 28 -6.03 16.93 -5.39
C ALA A 28 -4.50 16.81 -5.39
N PHE A 29 -3.95 15.59 -5.25
CA PHE A 29 -2.52 15.36 -5.05
C PHE A 29 -1.77 14.79 -6.26
N CYS A 30 -2.48 14.26 -7.26
CA CYS A 30 -1.87 13.65 -8.46
C CYS A 30 -2.22 14.40 -9.75
N ASP A 31 -1.36 14.29 -10.77
CA ASP A 31 -1.69 14.67 -12.17
C ASP A 31 -2.62 13.63 -12.84
N TYR A 32 -3.62 13.13 -12.11
CA TYR A 32 -4.58 12.14 -12.60
C TYR A 32 -5.65 12.77 -13.49
N GLY A 33 -5.93 12.16 -14.65
CA GLY A 33 -7.00 12.56 -15.58
C GLY A 33 -6.73 13.79 -16.46
N LYS A 34 -5.55 14.42 -16.39
CA LYS A 34 -5.16 15.53 -17.27
C LYS A 34 -4.33 15.01 -18.45
N GLY A 35 -4.84 15.17 -19.67
CA GLY A 35 -4.07 14.95 -20.90
C GLY A 35 -2.88 15.92 -20.99
N SER A 36 -1.86 15.57 -21.78
CA SER A 36 -0.59 16.30 -21.93
C SER A 36 -0.69 17.78 -22.36
N THR A 37 -1.90 18.29 -22.62
CA THR A 37 -2.17 19.60 -23.23
C THR A 37 -2.77 20.65 -22.28
N SER A 38 -3.21 20.29 -21.06
CA SER A 38 -3.71 21.27 -20.08
C SER A 38 -2.59 21.68 -19.10
N TYR A 39 -1.59 22.38 -19.61
CA TYR A 39 -0.66 23.16 -18.80
C TYR A 39 -1.41 24.40 -18.31
N GLN A 40 -2.20 24.27 -17.25
CA GLN A 40 -2.70 25.41 -16.51
C GLN A 40 -2.44 25.21 -15.03
N GLU A 41 -1.51 26.03 -14.53
CA GLU A 41 -1.44 26.57 -13.18
C GLU A 41 -2.02 25.66 -12.11
N THR A 42 -1.27 24.64 -11.68
CA THR A 42 -1.74 23.84 -10.55
C THR A 42 -0.62 23.81 -9.52
N ARG A 43 -0.91 24.28 -8.30
CA ARG A 43 -0.08 24.13 -7.09
C ARG A 43 0.75 22.85 -7.21
N ALA A 44 2.06 22.93 -7.08
CA ALA A 44 3.02 21.83 -7.26
C ALA A 44 2.45 20.49 -6.77
N LYS A 45 1.84 19.72 -7.69
CA LYS A 45 1.20 18.47 -7.32
C LYS A 45 2.27 17.49 -6.92
N LEU A 46 2.06 16.86 -5.78
CA LEU A 46 3.11 16.09 -5.10
C LEU A 46 3.44 14.79 -5.87
N PHE A 47 2.43 14.23 -6.56
CA PHE A 47 2.54 12.97 -7.30
C PHE A 47 2.21 13.17 -8.78
N GLY A 48 2.94 12.49 -9.65
CA GLY A 48 2.69 12.47 -11.09
C GLY A 48 1.55 11.52 -11.46
N ALA A 49 1.55 10.29 -10.94
CA ALA A 49 0.57 9.27 -11.32
C ALA A 49 -0.36 8.92 -10.16
N GLY A 50 -1.63 8.60 -10.46
CA GLY A 50 -2.60 8.17 -9.44
C GLY A 50 -2.16 6.91 -8.67
N TYR A 51 -1.44 6.00 -9.34
CA TYR A 51 -0.90 4.82 -8.69
C TYR A 51 0.16 5.14 -7.63
N GLU A 52 0.83 6.31 -7.67
CA GLU A 52 1.79 6.70 -6.63
C GLU A 52 1.09 6.92 -5.30
N LEU A 53 -0.08 7.58 -5.32
CA LEU A 53 -0.89 7.76 -4.12
C LEU A 53 -1.48 6.43 -3.65
N TYR A 54 -1.84 5.53 -4.58
CA TYR A 54 -2.26 4.18 -4.24
C TYR A 54 -1.16 3.39 -3.51
N ILE A 55 0.11 3.50 -3.95
CA ILE A 55 1.24 2.85 -3.28
C ILE A 55 1.36 3.36 -1.84
N LEU A 56 1.22 4.67 -1.62
CA LEU A 56 1.23 5.24 -0.27
C LEU A 56 0.06 4.74 0.58
N ALA A 57 -1.14 4.73 0.04
CA ALA A 57 -2.33 4.20 0.71
C ALA A 57 -2.13 2.73 1.11
N PHE A 58 -1.58 1.91 0.20
CA PHE A 58 -1.23 0.52 0.50
C PHE A 58 -0.29 0.41 1.70
N PHE A 59 0.80 1.17 1.73
CA PHE A 59 1.74 1.11 2.84
C PHE A 59 1.14 1.65 4.15
N ILE A 60 0.28 2.67 4.10
CA ILE A 60 -0.44 3.14 5.29
C ILE A 60 -1.28 2.00 5.89
N GLY A 61 -2.09 1.32 5.08
CA GLY A 61 -2.86 0.16 5.56
C GLY A 61 -1.99 -0.99 6.05
N LEU A 62 -0.89 -1.27 5.32
CA LEU A 62 0.07 -2.30 5.70
C LEU A 62 0.70 -2.02 7.08
N TYR A 63 1.18 -0.80 7.32
CA TYR A 63 1.83 -0.43 8.58
C TYR A 63 0.86 -0.31 9.74
N HIS A 64 -0.40 0.05 9.49
CA HIS A 64 -1.47 -0.06 10.49
C HIS A 64 -1.92 -1.50 10.75
N GLY A 65 -1.56 -2.45 9.88
CA GLY A 65 -2.09 -3.81 9.93
C GLY A 65 -3.59 -3.90 9.67
N GLN A 66 -4.20 -2.86 9.07
CA GLN A 66 -5.65 -2.76 8.87
C GLN A 66 -6.04 -2.85 7.40
N THR A 67 -7.18 -3.48 7.14
CA THR A 67 -7.73 -3.70 5.80
C THR A 67 -9.19 -3.27 5.76
N LYS A 68 -9.64 -2.72 4.64
CA LYS A 68 -11.04 -2.39 4.41
C LYS A 68 -11.54 -2.91 3.07
N ASP A 69 -12.65 -3.64 3.06
CA ASP A 69 -13.26 -4.14 1.83
C ASP A 69 -13.69 -3.00 0.92
N LEU A 70 -13.51 -3.19 -0.39
CA LEU A 70 -14.03 -2.26 -1.39
C LEU A 70 -15.56 -2.37 -1.45
N VAL A 71 -16.22 -1.24 -1.66
CA VAL A 71 -17.67 -1.16 -1.86
C VAL A 71 -18.16 -2.21 -2.86
N ALA A 72 -19.16 -3.03 -2.52
CA ALA A 72 -19.59 -4.15 -3.36
C ALA A 72 -20.03 -3.74 -4.78
N ASP A 73 -20.53 -2.50 -4.92
CA ASP A 73 -20.94 -1.92 -6.19
C ASP A 73 -19.74 -1.60 -7.08
N LYS A 74 -19.53 -2.43 -8.12
CA LYS A 74 -18.45 -2.26 -9.10
C LYS A 74 -18.53 -0.95 -9.88
N ALA A 75 -19.71 -0.33 -10.01
CA ALA A 75 -19.83 0.97 -10.68
C ALA A 75 -19.16 2.10 -9.88
N LYS A 76 -18.91 1.88 -8.58
CA LYS A 76 -18.20 2.80 -7.69
C LYS A 76 -16.72 2.44 -7.52
N ARG A 77 -16.19 1.60 -8.40
CA ARG A 77 -14.78 1.23 -8.44
C ARG A 77 -14.16 1.63 -9.77
N LYS A 78 -12.88 1.94 -9.75
CA LYS A 78 -12.05 2.18 -10.95
C LYS A 78 -10.71 1.51 -10.76
N ASP A 79 -10.05 1.20 -11.86
CA ASP A 79 -8.63 0.90 -11.88
C ASP A 79 -7.85 2.09 -12.46
N PHE A 80 -6.53 1.97 -12.55
CA PHE A 80 -5.70 2.99 -13.19
C PHE A 80 -5.47 2.75 -14.69
N GLY A 81 -6.09 1.70 -15.27
CA GLY A 81 -5.88 1.28 -16.66
C GLY A 81 -4.42 0.88 -16.97
N TRP A 82 -3.58 0.73 -15.94
CA TRP A 82 -2.16 0.52 -16.08
C TRP A 82 -1.70 -0.59 -15.14
N ALA A 83 -1.08 -1.63 -15.70
CA ALA A 83 -0.60 -2.79 -14.95
C ALA A 83 0.54 -2.43 -13.99
N ILE A 84 0.60 -3.11 -12.84
CA ILE A 84 1.60 -2.89 -11.79
C ILE A 84 3.04 -3.02 -12.32
N GLU A 85 3.29 -3.91 -13.29
CA GLU A 85 4.60 -4.14 -13.93
C GLU A 85 5.21 -2.91 -14.63
N ASN A 86 4.45 -1.83 -14.74
CA ASN A 86 4.87 -0.57 -15.32
C ASN A 86 4.81 0.61 -14.33
N TRP A 87 4.47 0.36 -13.06
CA TRP A 87 4.49 1.40 -12.04
C TRP A 87 5.94 1.76 -11.69
N GLY A 88 6.23 3.06 -11.59
CA GLY A 88 7.58 3.54 -11.27
C GLY A 88 8.62 3.37 -12.38
N THR A 89 8.21 3.01 -13.60
CA THR A 89 9.07 2.90 -14.79
C THR A 89 9.00 4.12 -15.71
N ALA A 90 8.28 5.18 -15.31
CA ALA A 90 8.19 6.40 -16.12
C ALA A 90 9.61 6.87 -16.52
N GLU A 91 9.77 7.28 -17.78
CA GLU A 91 10.97 7.97 -18.23
C GLU A 91 11.29 9.10 -17.25
N ALA A 92 12.58 9.42 -17.05
CA ALA A 92 13.06 10.47 -16.15
C ALA A 92 12.63 11.89 -16.59
N ARG A 93 11.35 12.10 -16.90
CA ARG A 93 10.74 13.40 -17.16
C ARG A 93 10.88 14.23 -15.90
N GLY A 94 11.65 15.31 -16.02
CA GLY A 94 11.92 16.22 -14.92
C GLY A 94 12.90 15.70 -13.86
N GLY A 95 13.75 14.71 -14.18
CA GLY A 95 14.80 14.24 -13.27
C GLY A 95 14.34 13.32 -12.13
N ARG A 96 13.08 12.85 -12.18
CA ARG A 96 12.57 11.84 -11.23
C ARG A 96 13.29 10.50 -11.42
N LYS A 97 13.68 9.87 -10.30
CA LYS A 97 14.29 8.54 -10.31
C LYS A 97 13.20 7.48 -10.51
N GLN A 98 13.52 6.45 -11.28
CA GLN A 98 12.70 5.24 -11.34
C GLN A 98 12.73 4.53 -9.99
N TYR A 99 11.58 4.00 -9.58
CA TYR A 99 11.41 3.33 -8.29
C TYR A 99 10.68 1.99 -8.43
N GLY A 100 10.85 1.31 -9.57
CA GLY A 100 10.19 0.04 -9.87
C GLY A 100 10.44 -1.09 -8.84
N GLN A 101 11.51 -1.00 -8.03
CA GLN A 101 11.77 -1.94 -6.95
C GLN A 101 10.69 -1.93 -5.86
N ILE A 102 9.94 -0.82 -5.72
CA ILE A 102 8.83 -0.73 -4.76
C ILE A 102 7.78 -1.83 -4.97
N ARG A 103 7.60 -2.27 -6.22
CA ARG A 103 6.64 -3.32 -6.60
C ARG A 103 7.02 -4.67 -6.00
N GLU A 104 8.32 -4.96 -5.93
CA GLU A 104 8.83 -6.17 -5.32
C GLU A 104 8.59 -6.15 -3.81
N TYR A 105 8.81 -5.00 -3.15
CA TYR A 105 8.52 -4.85 -1.73
C TYR A 105 7.02 -5.00 -1.41
N MET A 106 6.16 -4.39 -2.23
CA MET A 106 4.71 -4.57 -2.10
C MET A 106 4.32 -6.04 -2.26
N PHE A 107 4.84 -6.73 -3.28
CA PHE A 107 4.57 -8.14 -3.50
C PHE A 107 5.04 -9.01 -2.33
N MET A 108 6.26 -8.79 -1.84
CA MET A 108 6.82 -9.54 -0.71
C MET A 108 6.00 -9.33 0.56
N ALA A 109 5.57 -8.09 0.83
CA ALA A 109 4.68 -7.79 1.95
C ALA A 109 3.34 -8.53 1.83
N LEU A 110 2.75 -8.58 0.63
CA LEU A 110 1.50 -9.30 0.39
C LEU A 110 1.66 -10.81 0.59
N VAL A 111 2.74 -11.40 0.07
CA VAL A 111 3.07 -12.82 0.28
C VAL A 111 3.21 -13.15 1.76
N ALA A 112 3.82 -12.25 2.54
CA ALA A 112 3.99 -12.43 3.98
C ALA A 112 2.69 -12.23 4.79
N ARG A 113 1.79 -11.36 4.33
CA ARG A 113 0.57 -10.94 5.06
C ARG A 113 -0.73 -11.60 4.58
N THR A 114 -0.66 -12.45 3.57
CA THR A 114 -1.82 -13.15 3.02
C THR A 114 -1.71 -14.63 3.34
N GLU A 115 -2.76 -15.18 3.93
CA GLU A 115 -2.86 -16.62 4.18
C GLU A 115 -3.06 -17.37 2.86
N ILE A 116 -1.97 -17.96 2.36
CA ILE A 116 -1.96 -18.72 1.12
C ILE A 116 -1.54 -20.15 1.44
N ASP A 117 -2.35 -21.11 1.02
CA ASP A 117 -1.99 -22.53 1.10
C ASP A 117 -1.00 -22.89 -0.03
N TRP A 118 0.28 -22.70 0.27
CA TRP A 118 1.37 -23.02 -0.66
C TRP A 118 1.46 -24.52 -0.96
N ILE A 119 1.01 -25.38 -0.05
CA ILE A 119 1.04 -26.84 -0.22
C ILE A 119 -0.04 -27.24 -1.24
N ALA A 120 -1.26 -26.70 -1.10
CA ALA A 120 -2.33 -26.89 -2.07
C ALA A 120 -1.94 -26.35 -3.46
N LEU A 121 -1.20 -25.24 -3.51
CA LEU A 121 -0.70 -24.71 -4.79
C LEU A 121 0.28 -25.68 -5.45
N ASP A 122 1.22 -26.26 -4.69
CA ASP A 122 2.23 -27.17 -5.20
C ASP A 122 1.60 -28.49 -5.69
N LYS A 123 0.59 -28.98 -4.98
CA LYS A 123 -0.22 -30.15 -5.38
C LYS A 123 -1.12 -29.88 -6.60
N GLY A 124 -1.36 -28.62 -6.92
CA GLY A 124 -2.26 -28.20 -8.00
C GLY A 124 -3.74 -28.12 -7.60
N ASP A 125 -4.05 -28.24 -6.31
CA ASP A 125 -5.41 -28.13 -5.76
C ASP A 125 -5.93 -26.69 -5.87
N ILE A 126 -5.05 -25.70 -5.76
CA ILE A 126 -5.33 -24.30 -6.09
C ILE A 126 -4.45 -23.83 -7.24
N THR A 127 -4.99 -22.90 -8.05
CA THR A 127 -4.27 -22.37 -9.21
C THR A 127 -3.42 -21.15 -8.84
N PRO A 128 -2.31 -20.87 -9.56
CA PRO A 128 -1.57 -19.63 -9.40
C PRO A 128 -2.45 -18.38 -9.58
N ARG A 129 -3.50 -18.47 -10.42
CA ARG A 129 -4.47 -17.39 -10.59
C ARG A 129 -5.24 -17.10 -9.31
N LYS A 130 -5.70 -18.15 -8.61
CA LYS A 130 -6.40 -18.00 -7.34
C LYS A 130 -5.52 -17.32 -6.29
N VAL A 131 -4.24 -17.69 -6.23
CA VAL A 131 -3.26 -17.02 -5.35
C VAL A 131 -3.10 -15.55 -5.71
N VAL A 132 -2.95 -15.22 -7.00
CA VAL A 132 -2.88 -13.83 -7.45
C VAL A 132 -4.15 -13.05 -7.10
N ASP A 133 -5.33 -13.65 -7.23
CA ASP A 133 -6.59 -13.01 -6.86
C ASP A 133 -6.63 -12.68 -5.35
N LEU A 134 -6.14 -13.58 -4.49
CA LEU A 134 -6.01 -13.32 -3.05
C LEU A 134 -5.02 -12.18 -2.74
N LEU A 135 -3.88 -12.16 -3.43
CA LEU A 135 -2.87 -11.10 -3.27
C LEU A 135 -3.42 -9.73 -3.71
N ILE A 136 -4.15 -9.68 -4.82
CA ILE A 136 -4.78 -8.44 -5.30
C ILE A 136 -5.87 -7.98 -4.34
N ASP A 137 -6.76 -8.89 -3.93
CA ASP A 137 -7.81 -8.59 -2.94
C ASP A 137 -7.21 -8.00 -1.65
N LYS A 138 -6.16 -8.63 -1.11
CA LYS A 138 -5.49 -8.13 0.09
C LYS A 138 -4.85 -6.75 -0.14
N MET A 139 -4.23 -6.53 -1.30
CA MET A 139 -3.62 -5.25 -1.66
C MET A 139 -4.65 -4.13 -1.78
N GLU A 140 -5.76 -4.40 -2.46
CA GLU A 140 -6.89 -3.47 -2.61
C GLU A 140 -7.47 -3.11 -1.26
N LYS A 141 -7.59 -4.06 -0.34
CA LYS A 141 -8.10 -3.78 1.01
C LYS A 141 -7.16 -2.96 1.88
N TYR A 142 -5.85 -3.20 1.79
CA TYR A 142 -4.86 -2.34 2.46
C TYR A 142 -4.91 -0.93 1.90
N ALA A 143 -4.94 -0.77 0.58
CA ALA A 143 -5.02 0.54 -0.06
C ALA A 143 -6.33 1.26 0.28
N ASN A 144 -7.47 0.56 0.31
CA ASN A 144 -8.76 1.16 0.63
C ASN A 144 -8.79 1.73 2.05
N PHE A 145 -8.23 0.99 3.03
CA PHE A 145 -8.04 1.54 4.37
C PHE A 145 -7.14 2.77 4.36
N GLY A 146 -6.00 2.72 3.66
CA GLY A 146 -5.09 3.87 3.58
C GLY A 146 -5.71 5.10 2.94
N PHE A 147 -6.60 4.92 1.95
CA PHE A 147 -7.35 6.03 1.36
C PHE A 147 -8.32 6.63 2.36
N ASP A 148 -9.10 5.83 3.09
CA ASP A 148 -9.97 6.35 4.14
C ASP A 148 -9.16 7.04 5.24
N PHE A 149 -8.01 6.50 5.66
CA PHE A 149 -7.14 7.19 6.61
C PHE A 149 -6.73 8.58 6.13
N MET A 150 -6.34 8.71 4.85
CA MET A 150 -5.98 10.01 4.28
C MET A 150 -7.18 10.95 4.18
N GLN A 151 -8.35 10.42 3.82
CA GLN A 151 -9.61 11.15 3.78
C GLN A 151 -9.94 11.71 5.17
N ASP A 152 -9.92 10.88 6.21
CA ASP A 152 -10.20 11.27 7.60
C ASP A 152 -9.24 12.38 8.06
N LYS A 153 -7.95 12.29 7.72
CA LYS A 153 -6.97 13.35 8.05
C LYS A 153 -7.28 14.69 7.39
N LEU A 154 -7.86 14.69 6.19
CA LEU A 154 -8.28 15.91 5.48
C LEU A 154 -9.61 16.45 6.01
N GLU A 155 -10.51 15.58 6.47
CA GLU A 155 -11.76 15.98 7.12
C GLU A 155 -11.49 16.65 8.47
N ASP A 156 -10.54 16.10 9.25
CA ASP A 156 -10.07 16.70 10.50
C ASP A 156 -9.30 18.01 10.28
N ASN A 157 -8.42 18.03 9.26
CA ASN A 157 -7.60 19.19 8.93
C ASN A 157 -7.35 19.27 7.41
N PRO A 158 -8.05 20.16 6.69
CA PRO A 158 -7.89 20.30 5.24
C PRO A 158 -6.47 20.61 4.78
N ASP A 159 -5.63 21.21 5.64
CA ASP A 159 -4.25 21.56 5.33
C ASP A 159 -3.22 20.46 5.69
N TYR A 160 -3.66 19.31 6.18
CA TYR A 160 -2.78 18.27 6.74
C TYR A 160 -1.67 17.86 5.76
N PHE A 161 -2.05 17.49 4.53
CA PHE A 161 -1.12 17.01 3.49
C PHE A 161 -0.48 18.09 2.63
N TYR A 162 -0.83 19.36 2.84
CA TYR A 162 -0.24 20.49 2.09
C TYR A 162 1.10 20.97 2.67
N LYS A 163 1.50 20.43 3.83
CA LYS A 163 2.83 20.63 4.40
C LYS A 163 3.83 19.74 3.67
N GLU A 164 5.00 20.30 3.33
CA GLU A 164 6.03 19.65 2.50
C GLU A 164 6.43 18.23 2.96
N THR A 165 6.43 17.97 4.26
CA THR A 165 6.85 16.67 4.83
C THR A 165 5.69 15.84 5.39
N ALA A 166 4.42 16.21 5.16
CA ALA A 166 3.27 15.57 5.79
C ALA A 166 3.21 14.06 5.56
N PHE A 167 3.34 13.62 4.30
CA PHE A 167 3.36 12.18 3.97
C PHE A 167 4.54 11.46 4.62
N LEU A 168 5.72 12.07 4.63
CA LEU A 168 6.89 11.48 5.29
C LEU A 168 6.66 11.33 6.80
N GLN A 169 6.05 12.32 7.45
CA GLN A 169 5.74 12.28 8.89
C GLN A 169 4.79 11.12 9.24
N VAL A 170 3.82 10.80 8.38
CA VAL A 170 2.95 9.62 8.56
C VAL A 170 3.80 8.35 8.68
N PHE A 171 4.76 8.13 7.78
CA PHE A 171 5.62 6.94 7.83
C PHE A 171 6.66 6.96 8.96
N LEU A 172 7.22 8.13 9.29
CA LEU A 172 8.14 8.26 10.42
C LEU A 172 7.46 7.93 11.75
N ASN A 173 6.17 8.25 11.88
CA ASN A 173 5.41 7.93 13.08
C ASN A 173 5.21 6.42 13.25
N PHE A 174 5.00 5.66 12.17
CA PHE A 174 4.94 4.19 12.23
C PHE A 174 6.26 3.57 12.72
N MET A 175 7.39 4.12 12.31
CA MET A 175 8.69 3.64 12.78
C MET A 175 8.95 3.95 14.26
N ARG A 176 8.41 5.07 14.76
CA ARG A 176 8.51 5.41 16.19
C ARG A 176 7.65 4.49 17.04
N SER A 177 6.42 4.21 16.62
CA SER A 177 5.54 3.28 17.34
C SER A 177 6.08 1.85 17.34
N SER A 178 6.64 1.37 16.22
CA SER A 178 7.27 0.05 16.17
C SER A 178 8.48 -0.07 17.11
N THR A 179 9.27 1.00 17.26
CA THR A 179 10.41 0.98 18.18
C THR A 179 9.95 0.95 19.63
N SER A 180 8.87 1.64 19.99
CA SER A 180 8.33 1.58 21.35
C SER A 180 7.66 0.24 21.67
N GLU A 181 6.93 -0.34 20.72
CA GLU A 181 6.26 -1.64 20.90
C GLU A 181 7.28 -2.78 21.00
N ASN A 182 8.32 -2.79 20.16
CA ASN A 182 9.39 -3.79 20.24
C ASN A 182 10.22 -3.66 21.52
N ALA A 183 10.43 -2.43 22.01
CA ALA A 183 11.12 -2.21 23.28
C ALA A 183 10.29 -2.66 24.49
N ALA A 184 8.96 -2.51 24.44
CA ALA A 184 8.07 -3.00 25.48
C ALA A 184 7.99 -4.53 25.49
N ALA A 185 7.86 -5.17 24.33
CA ALA A 185 7.82 -6.64 24.21
C ALA A 185 9.14 -7.29 24.68
N ALA A 186 10.29 -6.69 24.38
CA ALA A 186 11.58 -7.19 24.87
C ALA A 186 11.73 -7.07 26.39
N ALA A 187 11.16 -6.02 27.01
CA ALA A 187 11.17 -5.87 28.46
C ALA A 187 10.22 -6.86 29.16
N GLU A 188 9.08 -7.18 28.53
CA GLU A 188 8.15 -8.21 29.03
C GLU A 188 8.76 -9.62 28.95
N GLU A 189 9.49 -9.94 27.87
CA GLU A 189 10.22 -11.21 27.72
C GLU A 189 11.37 -11.33 28.76
N GLU A 190 12.09 -10.24 29.06
CA GLU A 190 13.14 -10.23 30.09
C GLU A 190 12.56 -10.40 31.51
N GLU A 191 11.41 -9.79 31.82
CA GLU A 191 10.73 -9.96 33.13
C GLU A 191 10.15 -11.38 33.31
N GLU A 192 9.67 -12.03 32.24
CA GLU A 192 9.20 -13.42 32.30
C GLU A 192 10.37 -14.41 32.51
N GLU A 193 11.52 -14.21 31.86
CA GLU A 193 12.72 -15.05 32.06
C GLU A 193 13.32 -14.90 33.48
N GLU A 194 13.34 -13.68 34.04
CA GLU A 194 13.80 -13.46 35.42
C GLU A 194 12.82 -14.05 36.46
N GLY A 195 11.51 -13.98 36.20
CA GLY A 195 10.48 -14.55 37.08
C GLY A 195 10.47 -16.08 37.10
N GLU A 196 10.74 -16.75 35.98
CA GLU A 196 10.89 -18.22 35.95
C GLU A 196 12.17 -18.68 36.67
N ALA A 197 13.26 -17.92 36.58
CA ALA A 197 14.54 -18.25 37.23
C ALA A 197 14.48 -18.16 38.77
N GLU A 198 13.71 -17.22 39.35
CA GLU A 198 13.53 -17.11 40.80
C GLU A 198 12.55 -18.14 41.39
N SER A 199 11.78 -18.86 40.56
CA SER A 199 10.79 -19.86 41.01
C SER A 199 11.35 -21.28 41.17
N LEU A 200 12.64 -21.48 40.85
CA LEU A 200 13.31 -22.78 40.82
C LEU A 200 14.29 -23.03 42.00
N ASP A 201 14.38 -22.11 42.96
CA ASP A 201 15.10 -22.27 44.25
C ASP A 201 14.15 -22.48 45.44
#